data_AF-A0A950V3F3-F1
#
_entry.id   AF-A0A950V3F3-F1
#
_cell.length_a   1.000
_cell.length_b   1.000
_cell.length_c   1.000
_cell.angle_alpha   90.00
_cell.angle_beta   90.00
_cell.angle_gamma   90.00
#
_symmetry.space_group_name_H-M   'P 1'
#
loop_
_entity.id
_entity.type
_entity.pdbx_description
1 polymer ?
#
loop_
_entity_poly.entity_id
_entity_poly.type
_entity_poly.pdbx_seq_one_letter_code
_entity_poly.pdbx_strand_id
1 'polypeptide(L)'
;MLAHLDLSRYAGQFVWLEMNFDKPQNQDFFSRFEASATPTFYVIGADGNVLADQPGAMSEPELRAFLDRGMSLAQNRQSPADAALVHADALLSTKSPQAAAAYEEVLRQAPPDWPRRELAQYSLVTALQLNEQHQQCAETAAREAAVMKHDNTFASTVASGMWCLVQSDTTAAWRPAAADKLVPLANSALASPETVRDERNELYRTLMYLDISRNDTTHAASLEDKWLAELDQVKPADDEERSAVDIARVEAISIYGDPERVLPALRISEQAMPHNYNASLRVAQMEKAEKHYDAAIAACERGLARDPGALGRSWLLQTKADALKQQGKSAEARQALQQALAAAQEIPMRQSRENNLKKIKQALGGE
;
A
#
# COMPACT_ATOMS: atom_id res chain seq x y z
N MET A 1 -6.68 -14.94 13.19
CA MET A 1 -5.25 -14.68 13.51
C MET A 1 -4.64 -15.63 14.56
N LEU A 2 -5.28 -15.92 15.70
CA LEU A 2 -4.66 -16.68 16.82
C LEU A 2 -4.58 -18.23 16.68
N ALA A 3 -5.06 -18.82 15.58
CA ALA A 3 -5.04 -20.28 15.40
C ALA A 3 -3.80 -20.80 14.65
N HIS A 4 -2.88 -19.92 14.23
CA HIS A 4 -1.63 -20.35 13.60
C HIS A 4 -0.67 -20.89 14.67
N LEU A 5 -0.24 -22.15 14.52
CA LEU A 5 0.67 -22.83 15.46
C LEU A 5 1.94 -22.01 15.75
N ASP A 6 2.41 -21.26 14.76
CA ASP A 6 3.65 -20.47 14.81
C ASP A 6 3.56 -19.17 15.63
N LEU A 7 2.35 -18.74 16.01
CA LEU A 7 2.14 -17.59 16.90
C LEU A 7 1.89 -17.99 18.36
N SER A 8 1.84 -19.28 18.66
CA SER A 8 1.56 -19.81 20.01
C SER A 8 2.49 -19.26 21.10
N ARG A 9 3.75 -18.97 20.77
CA ARG A 9 4.70 -18.37 21.72
C ARG A 9 4.25 -17.00 22.24
N TYR A 10 3.42 -16.27 21.50
CA TYR A 10 2.91 -14.95 21.87
C TYR A 10 1.59 -15.00 22.65
N ALA A 11 1.02 -16.19 22.85
CA ALA A 11 -0.22 -16.35 23.58
C ALA A 11 -0.09 -15.76 25.00
N GLY A 12 -1.03 -14.90 25.37
CA GLY A 12 -1.04 -14.21 26.66
C GLY A 12 -0.02 -13.08 26.81
N GLN A 13 0.80 -12.80 25.80
CA GLN A 13 1.77 -11.69 25.83
C GLN A 13 1.23 -10.40 25.20
N PHE A 14 0.26 -10.52 24.28
CA PHE A 14 -0.37 -9.40 23.60
C PHE A 14 -1.89 -9.47 23.74
N VAL A 15 -2.49 -8.29 23.86
CA VAL A 15 -3.92 -8.09 23.61
C VAL A 15 -4.06 -7.66 22.16
N TRP A 16 -4.81 -8.42 21.37
CA TRP A 16 -5.01 -8.17 19.95
C TRP A 16 -6.25 -7.31 19.76
N LEU A 17 -6.11 -6.21 19.03
CA LEU A 17 -7.19 -5.30 18.68
C LEU A 17 -7.10 -4.93 17.21
N GLU A 18 -8.22 -5.08 16.50
CA GLU A 18 -8.38 -4.60 15.14
C GLU A 18 -9.21 -3.31 15.16
N MET A 19 -8.74 -2.27 14.47
CA MET A 19 -9.40 -0.98 14.40
C MET A 19 -9.70 -0.62 12.95
N ASN A 20 -10.99 -0.42 12.64
CA ASN A 20 -11.43 0.05 11.34
C ASN A 20 -11.50 1.59 11.35
N PHE A 21 -10.69 2.25 10.52
CA PHE A 21 -10.62 3.72 10.46
C PHE A 21 -11.85 4.40 9.86
N ASP A 22 -12.73 3.64 9.20
CA ASP A 22 -13.96 4.15 8.61
C ASP A 22 -15.17 4.02 9.56
N LYS A 23 -14.98 3.42 10.74
CA LYS A 23 -16.03 3.30 11.75
C LYS A 23 -15.98 4.51 12.71
N PRO A 24 -17.04 5.33 12.81
CA PRO A 24 -17.04 6.54 13.64
C PRO A 24 -16.70 6.29 15.11
N GLN A 25 -17.09 5.14 15.67
CA GLN A 25 -16.76 4.78 17.06
C GLN A 25 -15.24 4.68 17.34
N ASN A 26 -14.40 4.59 16.30
CA ASN A 26 -12.95 4.50 16.43
C ASN A 26 -12.26 5.87 16.31
N GLN A 27 -13.01 6.97 16.14
CA GLN A 27 -12.46 8.30 15.90
C GLN A 27 -11.48 8.75 17.00
N ASP A 28 -11.80 8.52 18.27
CA ASP A 28 -10.94 8.91 19.40
C ASP A 28 -9.57 8.21 19.32
N PHE A 29 -9.53 6.94 18.89
CA PHE A 29 -8.28 6.22 18.71
C PHE A 29 -7.43 6.87 17.61
N PHE A 30 -8.01 7.10 16.43
CA PHE A 30 -7.29 7.70 15.29
C PHE A 30 -6.96 9.18 15.50
N SER A 31 -7.58 9.85 16.48
CA SER A 31 -7.18 11.19 16.91
C SER A 31 -5.87 11.20 17.70
N ARG A 32 -5.50 10.06 18.31
CA ARG A 32 -4.28 9.89 19.13
C ARG A 32 -3.19 9.13 18.39
N PHE A 33 -3.57 8.12 17.62
CA PHE A 33 -2.69 7.24 16.85
C PHE A 33 -3.01 7.40 15.37
N GLU A 34 -2.43 8.44 14.76
CA GLU A 34 -2.62 8.67 13.33
C GLU A 34 -1.85 7.62 12.54
N ALA A 35 -2.58 6.87 11.71
CA ALA A 35 -1.99 5.91 10.80
C ALA A 35 -1.45 6.64 9.56
N SER A 36 -0.14 6.52 9.33
CA SER A 36 0.53 7.13 8.17
C SER A 36 0.22 6.38 6.85
N ALA A 37 -0.25 5.13 6.96
CA ALA A 37 -0.71 4.26 5.89
C ALA A 37 -1.80 3.29 6.39
N THR A 38 -2.41 2.50 5.50
CA THR A 38 -3.35 1.45 5.88
C THR A 38 -3.06 0.17 5.09
N PRO A 39 -2.87 -1.00 5.74
CA PRO A 39 -2.89 -1.20 7.19
C PRO A 39 -1.67 -0.57 7.90
N THR A 40 -1.76 -0.40 9.22
CA THR A 40 -0.61 -0.11 10.09
C THR A 40 -0.77 -0.92 11.36
N PHE A 41 0.31 -1.58 11.77
CA PHE A 41 0.39 -2.36 12.99
C PHE A 41 1.08 -1.53 14.06
N TYR A 42 0.56 -1.59 15.29
CA TYR A 42 1.15 -0.93 16.44
C TYR A 42 1.36 -1.93 17.58
N VAL A 43 2.49 -1.81 18.28
CA VAL A 43 2.65 -2.30 19.64
C VAL A 43 2.58 -1.10 20.56
N ILE A 44 1.55 -1.07 21.40
CA ILE A 44 1.31 0.00 22.38
C ILE A 44 1.63 -0.56 23.78
N GLY A 45 2.49 0.13 24.51
CA GLY A 45 2.86 -0.21 25.88
C GLY A 45 1.70 -0.03 26.86
N ALA A 46 1.83 -0.61 28.06
CA ALA A 46 0.82 -0.47 29.11
C ALA A 46 0.64 0.98 29.60
N ASP A 47 1.64 1.84 29.36
CA ASP A 47 1.63 3.28 29.60
C ASP A 47 0.93 4.09 28.49
N GLY A 48 0.50 3.43 27.42
CA GLY A 48 -0.17 4.03 26.27
C GLY A 48 0.78 4.60 25.20
N ASN A 49 2.09 4.42 25.34
CA ASN A 49 3.07 4.87 24.34
C ASN A 49 3.23 3.85 23.21
N VAL A 50 3.44 4.32 21.98
CA VAL A 50 3.79 3.45 20.86
C VAL A 50 5.23 2.97 21.05
N LEU A 51 5.41 1.66 21.20
CA LEU A 51 6.71 1.02 21.29
C LEU A 51 7.25 0.67 19.91
N ALA A 52 6.37 0.25 19.00
CA ALA A 52 6.72 -0.10 17.63
C ALA A 52 5.53 0.19 16.71
N ASP A 53 5.81 0.69 15.52
CA ASP A 53 4.87 0.78 14.42
C ASP A 53 5.44 0.11 13.16
N GLN A 54 4.54 -0.37 12.32
CA GLN A 54 4.85 -0.92 11.00
C GLN A 54 3.71 -0.59 10.03
N PRO A 55 3.92 0.34 9.07
CA PRO A 55 2.98 0.54 7.99
C PRO A 55 3.07 -0.59 6.97
N GLY A 56 1.96 -0.89 6.30
CA GLY A 56 1.87 -1.90 5.25
C GLY A 56 1.63 -3.32 5.77
N ALA A 57 1.53 -4.27 4.84
CA ALA A 57 1.42 -5.69 5.16
C ALA A 57 2.75 -6.24 5.71
N MET A 58 2.69 -7.40 6.34
CA MET A 58 3.86 -8.15 6.80
C MET A 58 3.68 -9.62 6.46
N SER A 59 4.75 -10.27 6.02
CA SER A 59 4.87 -11.72 6.03
C SER A 59 4.88 -12.26 7.47
N GLU A 60 4.64 -13.56 7.63
CA GLU A 60 4.67 -14.20 8.96
C GLU A 60 6.03 -14.03 9.67
N PRO A 61 7.21 -14.20 9.03
CA PRO A 61 8.49 -13.89 9.65
C PRO A 61 8.64 -12.43 10.10
N GLU A 62 8.17 -11.47 9.29
CA GLU A 62 8.20 -10.04 9.63
C GLU A 62 7.30 -9.73 10.83
N LEU A 63 6.09 -10.31 10.87
CA LEU A 63 5.19 -10.17 12.02
C LEU A 63 5.84 -10.68 13.31
N ARG A 64 6.52 -11.83 13.27
CA ARG A 64 7.25 -12.33 14.44
C ARG A 64 8.36 -11.39 14.89
N ALA A 65 9.16 -10.89 13.94
CA ALA A 65 10.23 -9.95 14.24
C ALA A 65 9.69 -8.65 14.85
N PHE A 66 8.55 -8.17 14.34
CA PHE A 66 7.84 -7.00 14.87
C PHE A 66 7.35 -7.20 16.31
N LEU A 67 6.74 -8.35 16.63
CA LEU A 67 6.30 -8.67 17.99
C LEU A 67 7.48 -8.82 18.95
N ASP A 68 8.55 -9.50 18.52
CA ASP A 68 9.77 -9.66 19.33
C ASP A 68 10.42 -8.30 19.65
N ARG A 69 10.42 -7.38 18.67
CA ARG A 69 10.84 -5.98 18.85
C ARG A 69 9.99 -5.29 19.91
N GLY A 70 8.67 -5.36 19.80
CA GLY A 70 7.74 -4.80 20.78
C GLY A 70 7.98 -5.31 22.21
N MET A 71 8.20 -6.62 22.37
CA MET A 71 8.51 -7.22 23.67
C MET A 71 9.86 -6.75 24.24
N SER A 72 10.90 -6.69 23.41
CA SER A 72 12.24 -6.22 23.83
C SER A 72 12.20 -4.78 24.32
N LEU A 73 11.42 -3.92 23.63
CA LEU A 73 11.23 -2.52 23.97
C LEU A 73 10.43 -2.36 25.27
N ALA A 74 9.36 -3.15 25.46
CA ALA A 74 8.60 -3.17 26.72
C ALA A 74 9.46 -3.59 27.92
N GLN A 75 10.50 -4.40 27.70
CA GLN A 75 11.44 -4.87 28.73
C GLN A 75 12.64 -3.93 28.95
N ASN A 76 12.73 -2.80 28.26
CA ASN A 76 13.88 -1.88 28.27
C ASN A 76 15.22 -2.57 27.98
N ARG A 77 15.22 -3.64 27.17
CA ARG A 77 16.43 -4.30 26.70
C ARG A 77 16.82 -3.68 25.35
N GLN A 78 17.76 -2.74 25.37
CA GLN A 78 18.24 -2.08 24.16
C GLN A 78 19.77 -2.09 24.10
N SER A 79 20.32 -2.58 22.99
CA SER A 79 21.67 -2.20 22.58
C SER A 79 21.68 -0.74 22.08
N PRO A 80 22.85 -0.08 21.95
CA PRO A 80 22.93 1.26 21.35
C PRO A 80 22.29 1.32 19.95
N ALA A 81 22.47 0.28 19.12
CA ALA A 81 21.85 0.20 17.80
C ALA A 81 20.32 0.08 17.87
N ASP A 82 19.78 -0.62 18.88
CA ASP A 82 18.32 -0.68 19.10
C ASP A 82 17.75 0.66 19.54
N ALA A 83 18.46 1.39 20.41
CA ALA A 83 18.04 2.73 20.82
C ALA A 83 18.08 3.72 19.65
N ALA A 84 19.12 3.66 18.82
CA ALA A 84 19.21 4.45 17.60
C ALA A 84 18.09 4.11 16.60
N LEU A 85 17.73 2.82 16.48
CA LEU A 85 16.65 2.39 15.60
C LEU A 85 15.29 2.95 16.04
N VAL A 86 14.97 2.91 17.34
CA VAL A 86 13.74 3.51 17.86
C VAL A 86 13.68 5.01 17.56
N HIS A 87 14.81 5.71 17.68
CA HIS A 87 14.87 7.12 17.33
C HIS A 87 14.62 7.35 15.83
N ALA A 88 15.22 6.54 14.96
CA ALA A 88 15.02 6.61 13.51
C ALA A 88 13.58 6.30 13.10
N ASP A 89 12.96 5.26 13.69
CA ASP A 89 11.55 4.89 13.46
C ASP A 89 10.59 6.04 13.87
N ALA A 90 10.84 6.68 15.02
CA ALA A 90 10.06 7.83 15.46
C ALA A 90 10.17 9.04 14.50
N LEU A 91 11.33 9.23 13.88
CA LEU A 91 11.51 10.25 12.84
C LEU A 91 10.79 9.85 11.55
N LEU A 92 10.83 8.58 11.16
CA LEU A 92 10.16 8.08 9.96
C LEU A 92 8.63 8.19 10.06
N SER A 93 8.05 7.86 11.20
CA SER A 93 6.59 7.89 11.42
C SER A 93 5.99 9.29 11.26
N THR A 94 6.79 10.32 11.55
CA THR A 94 6.44 11.74 11.35
C THR A 94 6.88 12.29 10.00
N LYS A 95 7.40 11.43 9.10
CA LYS A 95 8.00 11.81 7.81
C LYS A 95 9.07 12.90 7.95
N SER A 96 9.85 12.85 9.02
CA SER A 96 10.89 13.84 9.27
C SER A 96 12.01 13.71 8.22
N PRO A 97 12.53 14.83 7.69
CA PRO A 97 13.67 14.81 6.77
C PRO A 97 14.96 14.30 7.43
N GLN A 98 14.99 14.19 8.76
CA GLN A 98 16.14 13.65 9.51
C GLN A 98 16.13 12.11 9.58
N ALA A 99 15.04 11.45 9.18
CA ALA A 99 14.90 10.00 9.31
C ALA A 99 16.01 9.23 8.56
N ALA A 100 16.33 9.64 7.33
CA ALA A 100 17.37 8.97 6.54
C ALA A 100 18.75 9.02 7.24
N ALA A 101 19.17 10.19 7.72
CA ALA A 101 20.43 10.35 8.46
C ALA A 101 20.44 9.53 9.76
N ALA A 102 19.30 9.41 10.43
CA ALA A 102 19.17 8.57 11.62
C ALA A 102 19.33 7.07 11.31
N TYR A 103 18.79 6.56 10.21
CA TYR A 103 19.03 5.17 9.80
C TYR A 103 20.48 4.92 9.36
N GLU A 104 21.13 5.89 8.72
CA GLU A 104 22.57 5.80 8.44
C GLU A 104 23.40 5.68 9.73
N GLU A 105 23.01 6.38 10.80
CA GLU A 105 23.60 6.23 12.12
C GLU A 105 23.40 4.82 12.69
N VAL A 106 22.18 4.30 12.61
CA VAL A 106 21.85 2.92 13.05
C VAL A 106 22.78 1.92 12.38
N LEU A 107 22.91 1.97 11.05
CA LEU A 107 23.73 1.02 10.28
C LEU A 107 25.22 1.15 10.56
N ARG A 108 25.68 2.31 11.03
CA ARG A 108 27.07 2.56 11.43
C ARG A 108 27.39 2.02 12.82
N GLN A 109 26.42 2.09 13.75
CA GLN A 109 26.57 1.57 15.10
C GLN A 109 26.29 0.07 15.20
N ALA A 110 25.43 -0.45 14.32
CA ALA A 110 25.05 -1.86 14.30
C ALA A 110 26.23 -2.75 13.88
N PRO A 111 26.53 -3.83 14.62
CA PRO A 111 27.49 -4.82 14.17
C PRO A 111 27.03 -5.50 12.86
N PRO A 112 27.94 -6.09 12.06
CA PRO A 112 27.57 -6.70 10.78
C PRO A 112 26.52 -7.82 10.88
N ASP A 113 26.50 -8.56 11.99
CA ASP A 113 25.58 -9.66 12.29
C ASP A 113 24.34 -9.21 13.08
N TRP A 114 24.10 -7.90 13.19
CA TRP A 114 22.94 -7.39 13.93
C TRP A 114 21.64 -7.86 13.27
N PRO A 115 20.75 -8.56 14.01
CA PRO A 115 19.57 -9.19 13.42
C PRO A 115 18.58 -8.24 12.71
N ARG A 116 18.63 -6.93 13.00
CA ARG A 116 17.73 -5.93 12.42
C ARG A 116 18.38 -5.08 11.32
N ARG A 117 19.58 -5.46 10.86
CA ARG A 117 20.33 -4.69 9.88
C ARG A 117 19.56 -4.55 8.56
N GLU A 118 19.00 -5.65 8.05
CA GLU A 118 18.22 -5.65 6.81
C GLU A 118 16.96 -4.80 6.91
N LEU A 119 16.26 -4.85 8.06
CA LEU A 119 15.13 -3.95 8.33
C LEU A 119 15.58 -2.48 8.33
N ALA A 120 16.68 -2.14 8.98
CA ALA A 120 17.19 -0.76 9.00
C ALA A 120 17.65 -0.29 7.61
N GLN A 121 18.18 -1.17 6.76
CA GLN A 121 18.50 -0.89 5.36
C GLN A 121 17.23 -0.59 4.55
N TYR A 122 16.19 -1.42 4.70
CA TYR A 122 14.89 -1.17 4.08
C TYR A 122 14.31 0.18 4.54
N SER A 123 14.26 0.43 5.85
CA SER A 123 13.71 1.67 6.40
C SER A 123 14.50 2.92 5.99
N LEU A 124 15.82 2.82 5.77
CA LEU A 124 16.62 3.90 5.17
C LEU A 124 16.11 4.23 3.76
N VAL A 125 15.89 3.22 2.92
CA VAL A 125 15.34 3.41 1.57
C VAL A 125 13.94 4.02 1.64
N THR A 126 13.08 3.54 2.52
CA THR A 126 11.74 4.12 2.75
C THR A 126 11.83 5.58 3.20
N ALA A 127 12.74 5.93 4.11
CA ALA A 127 12.94 7.30 4.56
C ALA A 127 13.34 8.24 3.40
N LEU A 128 14.23 7.77 2.52
CA LEU A 128 14.64 8.51 1.32
C LEU A 128 13.47 8.65 0.33
N GLN A 129 12.69 7.59 0.15
CA GLN A 129 11.49 7.59 -0.72
C GLN A 129 10.45 8.61 -0.24
N LEU A 130 10.07 8.56 1.05
CA LEU A 130 9.05 9.45 1.62
C LEU A 130 9.45 10.92 1.63
N ASN A 131 10.75 11.21 1.59
CA ASN A 131 11.30 12.56 1.48
C ASN A 131 11.67 12.95 0.05
N GLU A 132 11.20 12.19 -0.96
CA GLU A 132 11.37 12.48 -2.39
C GLU A 132 12.85 12.59 -2.84
N GLN A 133 13.76 11.95 -2.11
CA GLN A 133 15.20 11.91 -2.44
C GLN A 133 15.47 10.80 -3.47
N HIS A 134 14.80 10.88 -4.62
CA HIS A 134 14.68 9.78 -5.59
C HIS A 134 16.01 9.17 -6.03
N GLN A 135 17.02 10.00 -6.34
CA GLN A 135 18.33 9.50 -6.75
C GLN A 135 19.01 8.70 -5.63
N GLN A 136 19.15 9.32 -4.45
CA GLN A 136 19.81 8.68 -3.30
C GLN A 136 19.06 7.43 -2.86
N CYS A 137 17.72 7.45 -2.92
CA CYS A 137 16.87 6.30 -2.66
C CYS A 137 17.18 5.13 -3.61
N ALA A 138 17.15 5.36 -4.93
CA ALA A 138 17.39 4.30 -5.91
C ALA A 138 18.82 3.74 -5.83
N GLU A 139 19.82 4.60 -5.66
CA GLU A 139 21.22 4.20 -5.50
C GLU A 139 21.46 3.43 -4.19
N THR A 140 20.82 3.85 -3.10
CA THR A 140 20.90 3.18 -1.80
C THR A 140 20.20 1.82 -1.85
N ALA A 141 19.00 1.74 -2.40
CA ALA A 141 18.32 0.46 -2.60
C ALA A 141 19.17 -0.53 -3.39
N ALA A 142 19.75 -0.10 -4.52
CA ALA A 142 20.63 -0.95 -5.33
C ALA A 142 21.86 -1.44 -4.56
N ARG A 143 22.47 -0.56 -3.74
CA ARG A 143 23.67 -0.88 -2.96
C ARG A 143 23.36 -1.85 -1.82
N GLU A 144 22.33 -1.57 -1.02
CA GLU A 144 22.01 -2.39 0.14
C GLU A 144 21.43 -3.74 -0.29
N ALA A 145 20.49 -3.76 -1.25
CA ALA A 145 19.86 -5.00 -1.72
C ALA A 145 20.85 -5.97 -2.37
N ALA A 146 21.97 -5.51 -2.93
CA ALA A 146 22.98 -6.37 -3.55
C ALA A 146 23.67 -7.34 -2.58
N VAL A 147 23.57 -7.11 -1.26
CA VAL A 147 24.20 -7.94 -0.23
C VAL A 147 23.18 -8.55 0.75
N MET A 148 21.89 -8.25 0.57
CA MET A 148 20.82 -8.80 1.41
C MET A 148 20.57 -10.27 1.08
N LYS A 149 20.04 -11.01 2.04
CA LYS A 149 19.45 -12.31 1.76
C LYS A 149 18.23 -12.12 0.84
N HIS A 150 18.06 -12.99 -0.15
CA HIS A 150 16.95 -12.92 -1.12
C HIS A 150 15.61 -13.40 -0.53
N ASP A 151 15.15 -12.76 0.53
CA ASP A 151 13.82 -12.94 1.13
C ASP A 151 12.91 -11.73 0.87
N ASN A 152 11.79 -11.64 1.59
CA ASN A 152 10.81 -10.58 1.35
C ASN A 152 11.36 -9.18 1.63
N THR A 153 12.22 -9.00 2.64
CA THR A 153 12.80 -7.68 2.95
C THR A 153 13.71 -7.20 1.82
N PHE A 154 14.43 -8.11 1.15
CA PHE A 154 15.12 -7.80 -0.10
C PHE A 154 14.14 -7.33 -1.18
N ALA A 155 13.04 -8.04 -1.40
CA ALA A 155 12.04 -7.66 -2.38
C ALA A 155 11.41 -6.28 -2.09
N SER A 156 11.04 -5.99 -0.84
CA SER A 156 10.52 -4.68 -0.41
C SER A 156 11.56 -3.56 -0.63
N THR A 157 12.83 -3.82 -0.34
CA THR A 157 13.93 -2.85 -0.56
C THR A 157 14.09 -2.53 -2.05
N VAL A 158 14.08 -3.56 -2.90
CA VAL A 158 14.15 -3.40 -4.36
C VAL A 158 12.91 -2.68 -4.89
N ALA A 159 11.71 -3.03 -4.43
CA ALA A 159 10.47 -2.39 -4.83
C ALA A 159 10.45 -0.89 -4.48
N SER A 160 10.88 -0.51 -3.27
CA SER A 160 11.03 0.90 -2.88
C SER A 160 12.06 1.64 -3.76
N GLY A 161 13.20 1.01 -4.07
CA GLY A 161 14.18 1.56 -5.00
C GLY A 161 13.63 1.77 -6.41
N MET A 162 12.88 0.80 -6.92
CA MET A 162 12.20 0.88 -8.21
C MET A 162 11.11 1.96 -8.24
N TRP A 163 10.39 2.17 -7.15
CA TRP A 163 9.45 3.29 -7.02
C TRP A 163 10.15 4.64 -7.10
N CYS A 164 11.28 4.79 -6.41
CA CYS A 164 12.10 6.00 -6.51
C CYS A 164 12.60 6.24 -7.94
N LEU A 165 12.92 5.17 -8.67
CA LEU A 165 13.28 5.26 -10.08
C LEU A 165 12.12 5.75 -10.95
N VAL A 166 10.91 5.21 -10.81
CA VAL A 166 9.78 5.54 -11.71
C VAL A 166 9.07 6.85 -11.35
N GLN A 167 9.14 7.29 -10.09
CA GLN A 167 8.58 8.57 -9.64
C GLN A 167 9.49 9.78 -9.95
N SER A 168 10.76 9.54 -10.27
CA SER A 168 11.67 10.62 -10.66
C SER A 168 11.30 11.23 -12.01
N ASP A 169 11.89 12.40 -12.31
CA ASP A 169 11.97 12.92 -13.69
C ASP A 169 12.52 11.83 -14.62
N THR A 170 11.81 11.57 -15.72
CA THR A 170 12.16 10.55 -16.72
C THR A 170 13.41 10.92 -17.51
N THR A 171 13.79 12.20 -17.51
CA THR A 171 14.97 12.74 -18.19
C THR A 171 16.22 12.82 -17.30
N ALA A 172 16.11 12.45 -16.02
CA ALA A 172 17.21 12.55 -15.08
C ALA A 172 18.41 11.67 -15.48
N ALA A 173 19.60 12.27 -15.54
CA ALA A 173 20.81 11.61 -16.05
C ALA A 173 21.27 10.39 -15.24
N TRP A 174 20.91 10.30 -13.94
CA TRP A 174 21.25 9.16 -13.07
C TRP A 174 20.34 7.95 -13.31
N ARG A 175 19.15 8.15 -13.89
CA ARG A 175 18.08 7.14 -14.00
C ARG A 175 18.54 5.90 -14.79
N PRO A 176 19.24 5.99 -15.93
CA PRO A 176 19.72 4.79 -16.64
C PRO A 176 20.66 3.93 -15.78
N ALA A 177 21.65 4.54 -15.13
CA ALA A 177 22.62 3.81 -14.32
C ALA A 177 22.00 3.16 -13.08
N ALA A 178 20.99 3.81 -12.46
CA ALA A 178 20.23 3.20 -11.37
C ALA A 178 19.36 2.03 -11.87
N ALA A 179 18.71 2.18 -13.03
CA ALA A 179 17.90 1.13 -13.64
C ALA A 179 18.73 -0.11 -14.01
N ASP A 180 19.94 0.08 -14.54
CA ASP A 180 20.87 -1.02 -14.89
C ASP A 180 21.23 -1.90 -13.68
N LYS A 181 21.18 -1.33 -12.47
CA LYS A 181 21.42 -2.06 -11.22
C LYS A 181 20.14 -2.63 -10.62
N LEU A 182 19.04 -1.87 -10.59
CA LEU A 182 17.80 -2.26 -9.92
C LEU A 182 16.97 -3.29 -10.71
N VAL A 183 16.93 -3.20 -12.05
CA VAL A 183 16.12 -4.12 -12.87
C VAL A 183 16.57 -5.59 -12.71
N PRO A 184 17.88 -5.94 -12.72
CA PRO A 184 18.31 -7.30 -12.41
C PRO A 184 17.90 -7.78 -11.01
N LEU A 185 17.96 -6.90 -10.00
CA LEU A 185 17.53 -7.23 -8.63
C LEU A 185 16.01 -7.45 -8.57
N ALA A 186 15.23 -6.64 -9.26
CA ALA A 186 13.78 -6.76 -9.35
C ALA A 186 13.36 -8.10 -9.98
N ASN A 187 14.04 -8.48 -11.08
CA ASN A 187 13.83 -9.78 -11.70
C ASN A 187 14.23 -10.94 -10.78
N SER A 188 15.31 -10.78 -10.00
CA SER A 188 15.72 -11.77 -9.00
C SER A 188 14.70 -11.91 -7.87
N ALA A 189 14.14 -10.81 -7.38
CA ALA A 189 13.06 -10.81 -6.40
C ALA A 189 11.81 -11.52 -6.96
N LEU A 190 11.39 -11.23 -8.20
CA LEU A 190 10.26 -11.91 -8.84
C LEU A 190 10.49 -13.41 -9.07
N ALA A 191 11.74 -13.87 -9.16
CA ALA A 191 12.08 -15.28 -9.28
C ALA A 191 12.13 -16.01 -7.91
N SER A 192 12.18 -15.27 -6.80
CA SER A 192 12.20 -15.86 -5.46
C SER A 192 10.81 -16.31 -5.02
N PRO A 193 10.65 -17.53 -4.48
CA PRO A 193 9.39 -17.97 -3.87
C PRO A 193 9.10 -17.26 -2.54
N GLU A 194 10.09 -16.59 -1.94
CA GLU A 194 9.94 -15.84 -0.68
C GLU A 194 9.26 -14.48 -0.88
N THR A 195 9.22 -13.97 -2.12
CA THR A 195 8.60 -12.68 -2.43
C THR A 195 7.09 -12.80 -2.39
N VAL A 196 6.46 -12.14 -1.41
CA VAL A 196 5.02 -12.23 -1.23
C VAL A 196 4.26 -11.41 -2.27
N ARG A 197 2.97 -11.70 -2.44
CA ARG A 197 2.13 -11.15 -3.52
C ARG A 197 2.18 -9.62 -3.63
N ASP A 198 2.20 -8.92 -2.51
CA ASP A 198 2.16 -7.46 -2.49
C ASP A 198 3.48 -6.88 -3.05
N GLU A 199 4.64 -7.39 -2.64
CA GLU A 199 5.93 -7.06 -3.25
C GLU A 199 5.99 -7.46 -4.74
N ARG A 200 5.43 -8.62 -5.12
CA ARG A 200 5.33 -9.01 -6.55
C ARG A 200 4.53 -7.97 -7.34
N ASN A 201 3.39 -7.54 -6.80
CA ASN A 201 2.56 -6.50 -7.40
C ASN A 201 3.36 -5.21 -7.61
N GLU A 202 4.04 -4.71 -6.58
CA GLU A 202 4.83 -3.49 -6.67
C GLU A 202 6.00 -3.60 -7.66
N LEU A 203 6.67 -4.75 -7.71
CA LEU A 203 7.75 -5.02 -8.68
C LEU A 203 7.23 -5.06 -10.11
N TYR A 204 6.13 -5.77 -10.38
CA TYR A 204 5.52 -5.79 -11.72
C TYR A 204 5.08 -4.39 -12.15
N ARG A 205 4.42 -3.64 -11.25
CA ARG A 205 3.96 -2.27 -11.52
C ARG A 205 5.11 -1.32 -11.85
N THR A 206 6.16 -1.32 -11.03
CA THR A 206 7.31 -0.45 -11.26
C THR A 206 8.10 -0.83 -12.52
N LEU A 207 8.21 -2.11 -12.86
CA LEU A 207 8.79 -2.54 -14.14
C LEU A 207 7.95 -2.06 -15.33
N MET A 208 6.62 -2.21 -15.29
CA MET A 208 5.72 -1.71 -16.34
C MET A 208 5.81 -0.18 -16.50
N TYR A 209 5.81 0.59 -15.41
CA TYR A 209 5.98 2.04 -15.48
C TYR A 209 7.34 2.45 -16.07
N LEU A 210 8.40 1.72 -15.73
CA LEU A 210 9.73 1.95 -16.30
C LEU A 210 9.73 1.71 -17.82
N ASP A 211 9.12 0.63 -18.28
CA ASP A 211 9.04 0.30 -19.71
C ASP A 211 8.21 1.31 -20.48
N ILE A 212 7.06 1.74 -19.95
CA ILE A 212 6.24 2.80 -20.52
C ILE A 212 7.05 4.10 -20.63
N SER A 213 7.82 4.46 -19.60
CA SER A 213 8.68 5.64 -19.64
C SER A 213 9.78 5.58 -20.71
N ARG A 214 10.10 4.36 -21.18
CA ARG A 214 11.06 4.08 -22.26
C ARG A 214 10.39 3.83 -23.61
N ASN A 215 9.07 3.95 -23.69
CA ASN A 215 8.24 3.59 -24.83
C ASN A 215 8.32 2.10 -25.23
N ASP A 216 8.69 1.21 -24.31
CA ASP A 216 8.66 -0.25 -24.54
C ASP A 216 7.33 -0.84 -24.09
N THR A 217 6.27 -0.52 -24.83
CA THR A 217 4.93 -0.99 -24.50
C THR A 217 4.74 -2.49 -24.72
N THR A 218 5.62 -3.12 -25.50
CA THR A 218 5.56 -4.57 -25.75
C THR A 218 6.03 -5.35 -24.53
N HIS A 219 7.15 -4.93 -23.92
CA HIS A 219 7.60 -5.55 -22.68
C HIS A 219 6.65 -5.25 -21.51
N ALA A 220 6.11 -4.03 -21.42
CA ALA A 220 5.09 -3.68 -20.42
C ALA A 220 3.85 -4.59 -20.50
N ALA A 221 3.32 -4.84 -21.71
CA ALA A 221 2.19 -5.75 -21.91
C ALA A 221 2.53 -7.21 -21.52
N SER A 222 3.75 -7.67 -21.82
CA SER A 222 4.22 -9.01 -21.41
C SER A 222 4.29 -9.16 -19.88
N LEU A 223 4.72 -8.12 -19.17
CA LEU A 223 4.73 -8.10 -17.70
C LEU A 223 3.31 -8.11 -17.12
N GLU A 224 2.37 -7.35 -17.70
CA GLU A 224 0.96 -7.39 -17.33
C GLU A 224 0.38 -8.80 -17.50
N ASP A 225 0.59 -9.41 -18.66
CA ASP A 225 0.11 -10.76 -18.97
C ASP A 225 0.64 -11.80 -17.97
N LYS A 226 1.94 -11.72 -17.67
CA LYS A 226 2.57 -12.60 -16.69
C LYS A 226 1.97 -12.41 -15.31
N TRP A 227 1.76 -11.17 -14.87
CA TRP A 227 1.23 -10.90 -13.55
C TRP A 227 -0.24 -11.33 -13.41
N LEU A 228 -1.08 -11.01 -14.40
CA LEU A 228 -2.48 -11.46 -14.41
C LEU A 228 -2.57 -13.00 -14.42
N ALA A 229 -1.71 -13.67 -15.18
CA ALA A 229 -1.66 -15.13 -15.19
C ALA A 229 -1.29 -15.73 -13.83
N GLU A 230 -0.38 -15.09 -13.07
CA GLU A 230 -0.06 -15.49 -11.70
C GLU A 230 -1.25 -15.28 -10.75
N LEU A 231 -1.93 -14.13 -10.85
CA LEU A 231 -3.13 -13.83 -10.05
C LEU A 231 -4.29 -14.80 -10.32
N ASP A 232 -4.43 -15.29 -11.55
CA ASP A 232 -5.46 -16.26 -11.93
C ASP A 232 -5.22 -17.67 -11.37
N GLN A 233 -3.99 -17.98 -10.95
CA GLN A 233 -3.69 -19.24 -10.23
C GLN A 233 -4.04 -19.16 -8.73
N VAL A 234 -4.23 -17.95 -8.19
CA VAL A 234 -4.57 -17.78 -6.77
C VAL A 234 -6.00 -18.25 -6.54
N LYS A 235 -6.17 -19.11 -5.53
CA LYS A 235 -7.48 -19.57 -5.04
C LYS A 235 -7.73 -18.92 -3.69
N PRO A 236 -8.47 -17.80 -3.62
CA PRO A 236 -8.68 -17.09 -2.36
C PRO A 236 -9.40 -17.97 -1.34
N ALA A 237 -8.85 -18.04 -0.12
CA ALA A 237 -9.41 -18.77 0.99
C ALA A 237 -10.63 -18.06 1.62
N ASP A 238 -10.64 -16.72 1.57
CA ASP A 238 -11.67 -15.86 2.15
C ASP A 238 -11.88 -14.56 1.35
N ASP A 239 -12.76 -13.70 1.86
CA ASP A 239 -13.12 -12.42 1.26
C ASP A 239 -11.99 -11.38 1.31
N GLU A 240 -11.09 -11.46 2.30
CA GLU A 240 -9.95 -10.56 2.42
C GLU A 240 -8.91 -10.89 1.35
N GLU A 241 -8.55 -12.16 1.22
CA GLU A 241 -7.64 -12.61 0.17
C GLU A 241 -8.23 -12.33 -1.22
N ARG A 242 -9.54 -12.56 -1.40
CA ARG A 242 -10.22 -12.25 -2.66
C ARG A 242 -10.13 -10.77 -2.99
N SER A 243 -10.39 -9.91 -2.00
CA SER A 243 -10.25 -8.46 -2.15
C SER A 243 -8.83 -8.05 -2.53
N ALA A 244 -7.81 -8.68 -1.95
CA ALA A 244 -6.42 -8.36 -2.24
C ALA A 244 -6.01 -8.77 -3.66
N VAL A 245 -6.44 -9.94 -4.14
CA VAL A 245 -6.22 -10.35 -5.55
C VAL A 245 -6.93 -9.39 -6.51
N ASP A 246 -8.15 -8.96 -6.19
CA ASP A 246 -8.89 -8.00 -7.01
C ASP A 246 -8.23 -6.61 -7.05
N ILE A 247 -7.59 -6.16 -5.95
CA ILE A 247 -6.76 -4.94 -5.95
C ILE A 247 -5.62 -5.09 -6.96
N ALA A 248 -4.85 -6.17 -6.87
CA ALA A 248 -3.71 -6.39 -7.75
C ALA A 248 -4.12 -6.44 -9.23
N ARG A 249 -5.27 -7.06 -9.56
CA ARG A 249 -5.84 -7.04 -10.91
C ARG A 249 -6.14 -5.62 -11.40
N VAL A 250 -6.85 -4.84 -10.59
CA VAL A 250 -7.22 -3.45 -10.94
C VAL A 250 -5.98 -2.58 -11.09
N GLU A 251 -5.00 -2.71 -10.19
CA GLU A 251 -3.78 -1.91 -10.25
C GLU A 251 -2.91 -2.25 -11.47
N ALA A 252 -2.79 -3.53 -11.81
CA ALA A 252 -2.05 -3.97 -12.99
C ALA A 252 -2.68 -3.41 -14.28
N ILE A 253 -3.98 -3.64 -14.48
CA ILE A 253 -4.67 -3.26 -15.71
C ILE A 253 -4.77 -1.73 -15.87
N SER A 254 -4.76 -0.98 -14.76
CA SER A 254 -4.84 0.49 -14.80
C SER A 254 -3.57 1.16 -15.33
N ILE A 255 -2.47 0.43 -15.50
CA ILE A 255 -1.20 0.98 -15.98
C ILE A 255 -1.18 1.11 -17.50
N TYR A 256 -1.55 0.05 -18.21
CA TYR A 256 -1.45 -0.02 -19.67
C TYR A 256 -2.53 -0.90 -20.34
N GLY A 257 -3.32 -1.62 -19.55
CA GLY A 257 -4.15 -2.72 -20.03
C GLY A 257 -5.54 -2.34 -20.51
N ASP A 258 -6.28 -3.38 -20.86
CA ASP A 258 -7.70 -3.38 -21.22
C ASP A 258 -8.54 -3.80 -19.98
N PRO A 259 -9.21 -2.86 -19.29
CA PRO A 259 -10.06 -3.16 -18.14
C PRO A 259 -11.10 -4.28 -18.36
N GLU A 260 -11.55 -4.56 -19.59
CA GLU A 260 -12.46 -5.68 -19.88
C GLU A 260 -11.85 -7.04 -19.50
N ARG A 261 -10.52 -7.17 -19.53
CA ARG A 261 -9.81 -8.41 -19.18
C ARG A 261 -10.04 -8.85 -17.74
N VAL A 262 -10.20 -7.91 -16.81
CA VAL A 262 -10.35 -8.22 -15.37
C VAL A 262 -11.81 -8.20 -14.91
N LEU A 263 -12.71 -7.58 -15.67
CA LEU A 263 -14.13 -7.48 -15.32
C LEU A 263 -14.82 -8.82 -15.02
N PRO A 264 -14.59 -9.92 -15.78
CA PRO A 264 -15.18 -11.22 -15.45
C PRO A 264 -14.82 -11.72 -14.05
N ALA A 265 -13.54 -11.63 -13.67
CA ALA A 265 -13.06 -12.05 -12.35
C ALA A 265 -13.65 -11.15 -11.24
N LEU A 266 -13.65 -9.83 -11.46
CA LEU A 266 -14.19 -8.87 -10.48
C LEU A 266 -15.70 -9.05 -10.26
N ARG A 267 -16.48 -9.34 -11.31
CA ARG A 267 -17.93 -9.61 -11.19
C ARG A 267 -18.21 -10.91 -10.41
N ILE A 268 -17.41 -11.96 -10.63
CA ILE A 268 -17.48 -13.19 -9.83
C ILE A 268 -17.19 -12.87 -8.36
N SER A 269 -16.13 -12.10 -8.09
CA SER A 269 -15.78 -11.67 -6.74
C SER A 269 -16.87 -10.82 -6.08
N GLU A 270 -17.49 -9.90 -6.81
CA GLU A 270 -18.60 -9.07 -6.30
C GLU A 270 -19.81 -9.90 -5.86
N GLN A 271 -20.12 -10.97 -6.59
CA GLN A 271 -21.18 -11.91 -6.26
C GLN A 271 -20.82 -12.78 -5.04
N ALA A 272 -19.56 -13.22 -4.95
CA ALA A 272 -19.07 -14.02 -3.85
C ALA A 272 -18.99 -13.25 -2.52
N MET A 273 -18.83 -11.91 -2.58
CA MET A 273 -18.71 -11.04 -1.40
C MET A 273 -19.91 -10.10 -1.26
N PRO A 274 -21.12 -10.58 -0.91
CA PRO A 274 -22.36 -9.80 -0.96
C PRO A 274 -22.40 -8.62 0.01
N HIS A 275 -21.57 -8.62 1.06
CA HIS A 275 -21.49 -7.56 2.07
C HIS A 275 -20.30 -6.61 1.86
N ASN A 276 -19.43 -6.88 0.89
CA ASN A 276 -18.22 -6.10 0.68
C ASN A 276 -18.44 -5.03 -0.40
N TYR A 277 -18.54 -3.76 0.00
CA TYR A 277 -18.72 -2.66 -0.94
C TYR A 277 -17.51 -2.45 -1.86
N ASN A 278 -16.29 -2.81 -1.42
CA ASN A 278 -15.08 -2.63 -2.23
C ASN A 278 -15.11 -3.50 -3.49
N ALA A 279 -15.76 -4.66 -3.44
CA ALA A 279 -15.95 -5.50 -4.62
C ALA A 279 -16.79 -4.78 -5.69
N SER A 280 -17.90 -4.16 -5.28
CA SER A 280 -18.72 -3.33 -6.18
C SER A 280 -17.99 -2.07 -6.66
N LEU A 281 -17.18 -1.44 -5.81
CA LEU A 281 -16.38 -0.28 -6.18
C LEU A 281 -15.37 -0.61 -7.30
N ARG A 282 -14.67 -1.75 -7.19
CA ARG A 282 -13.71 -2.20 -8.21
C ARG A 282 -14.38 -2.51 -9.54
N VAL A 283 -15.52 -3.21 -9.51
CA VAL A 283 -16.35 -3.40 -10.71
C VAL A 283 -16.72 -2.03 -11.32
N ALA A 284 -17.24 -1.11 -10.51
CA ALA A 284 -17.62 0.22 -10.99
C ALA A 284 -16.46 0.99 -11.62
N GLN A 285 -15.26 0.91 -11.05
CA GLN A 285 -14.06 1.56 -11.58
C GLN A 285 -13.67 1.01 -12.96
N MET A 286 -13.68 -0.32 -13.13
CA MET A 286 -13.32 -0.95 -14.40
C MET A 286 -14.40 -0.79 -15.47
N GLU A 287 -15.69 -0.90 -15.11
CA GLU A 287 -16.80 -0.59 -16.04
C GLU A 287 -16.73 0.87 -16.51
N LYS A 288 -16.37 1.80 -15.62
CA LYS A 288 -16.18 3.21 -15.98
C LYS A 288 -15.00 3.39 -16.94
N ALA A 289 -13.90 2.68 -16.70
CA ALA A 289 -12.73 2.72 -17.56
C ALA A 289 -13.05 2.19 -18.98
N GLU A 290 -13.85 1.12 -19.08
CA GLU A 290 -14.42 0.60 -20.34
C GLU A 290 -15.55 1.45 -20.93
N LYS A 291 -15.91 2.57 -20.28
CA LYS A 291 -17.01 3.46 -20.70
C LYS A 291 -18.39 2.77 -20.69
N HIS A 292 -18.53 1.65 -19.99
CA HIS A 292 -19.82 1.02 -19.66
C HIS A 292 -20.51 1.79 -18.52
N TYR A 293 -20.85 3.06 -18.77
CA TYR A 293 -21.26 3.98 -17.71
C TYR A 293 -22.53 3.55 -16.95
N ASP A 294 -23.51 2.95 -17.62
CA ASP A 294 -24.71 2.42 -16.95
C ASP A 294 -24.36 1.26 -16.00
N ALA A 295 -23.46 0.37 -16.42
CA ALA A 295 -22.99 -0.73 -15.57
C ALA A 295 -22.17 -0.21 -14.38
N ALA A 296 -21.32 0.81 -14.60
CA ALA A 296 -20.57 1.47 -13.54
C ALA A 296 -21.49 2.13 -12.49
N ILE A 297 -22.55 2.82 -12.93
CA ILE A 297 -23.55 3.42 -12.06
C ILE A 297 -24.29 2.34 -11.25
N ALA A 298 -24.73 1.26 -11.91
CA ALA A 298 -25.41 0.15 -11.24
C ALA A 298 -24.52 -0.54 -10.20
N ALA A 299 -23.22 -0.71 -10.50
CA ALA A 299 -22.25 -1.24 -9.55
C ALA A 299 -22.06 -0.30 -8.34
N CYS A 300 -21.99 1.02 -8.57
CA CYS A 300 -21.94 1.99 -7.47
C CYS A 300 -23.17 1.89 -6.56
N GLU A 301 -24.36 1.73 -7.14
CA GLU A 301 -25.61 1.59 -6.37
C GLU A 301 -25.64 0.32 -5.52
N ARG A 302 -25.16 -0.82 -6.07
CA ARG A 302 -24.98 -2.04 -5.28
C ARG A 302 -24.01 -1.83 -4.12
N GLY A 303 -22.88 -1.16 -4.35
CA GLY A 303 -21.91 -0.85 -3.30
C GLY A 303 -22.49 0.05 -2.21
N LEU A 304 -23.28 1.07 -2.59
CA LEU A 304 -23.92 1.99 -1.65
C LEU A 304 -24.99 1.30 -0.78
N ALA A 305 -25.60 0.23 -1.27
CA ALA A 305 -26.55 -0.58 -0.51
C ALA A 305 -25.86 -1.50 0.54
N ARG A 306 -24.52 -1.62 0.53
CA ARG A 306 -23.73 -2.51 1.41
C ARG A 306 -23.13 -1.79 2.63
N ASP A 307 -23.70 -0.67 3.06
CA ASP A 307 -23.26 0.15 4.21
C ASP A 307 -21.73 0.41 4.25
N PRO A 308 -21.19 1.15 3.24
CA PRO A 308 -19.76 1.21 2.97
C PRO A 308 -18.92 2.09 3.92
N GLY A 309 -19.50 2.60 5.02
CA GLY A 309 -18.87 3.65 5.83
C GLY A 309 -18.71 4.99 5.08
N ALA A 310 -18.12 5.98 5.74
CA ALA A 310 -18.04 7.36 5.22
C ALA A 310 -17.09 7.46 4.02
N LEU A 311 -15.92 6.83 4.11
CA LEU A 311 -14.92 6.83 3.05
C LEU A 311 -15.40 6.02 1.85
N GLY A 312 -15.90 4.81 2.07
CA GLY A 312 -16.43 3.97 1.00
C GLY A 312 -17.61 4.62 0.27
N ARG A 313 -18.53 5.25 1.01
CA ARG A 313 -19.64 6.02 0.44
C ARG A 313 -19.15 7.18 -0.42
N SER A 314 -18.16 7.93 0.07
CA SER A 314 -17.53 9.02 -0.68
C SER A 314 -16.93 8.54 -2.01
N TRP A 315 -16.20 7.42 -2.02
CA TRP A 315 -15.59 6.87 -3.24
C TRP A 315 -16.58 6.35 -4.26
N LEU A 316 -17.61 5.63 -3.82
CA LEU A 316 -18.69 5.14 -4.69
C LEU A 316 -19.45 6.31 -5.34
N LEU A 317 -19.75 7.37 -4.57
CA LEU A 317 -20.44 8.54 -5.10
C LEU A 317 -19.59 9.37 -6.06
N GLN A 318 -18.27 9.51 -5.81
CA GLN A 318 -17.34 10.11 -6.76
C GLN A 318 -17.28 9.32 -8.08
N THR A 319 -17.17 8.00 -8.00
CA THR A 319 -17.14 7.13 -9.19
C THR A 319 -18.45 7.20 -9.97
N LYS A 320 -19.61 7.20 -9.29
CA LYS A 320 -20.92 7.39 -9.89
C LYS A 320 -21.03 8.76 -10.58
N ALA A 321 -20.57 9.83 -9.92
CA ALA A 321 -20.62 11.17 -10.49
C ALA A 321 -19.80 11.30 -11.77
N ASP A 322 -18.61 10.71 -11.81
CA ASP A 322 -17.78 10.69 -13.02
C ASP A 322 -18.52 9.98 -14.18
N ALA A 323 -19.09 8.80 -13.94
CA ALA A 323 -19.85 8.06 -14.95
C ALA A 323 -21.07 8.86 -15.46
N LEU A 324 -21.84 9.46 -14.56
CA LEU A 324 -22.98 10.33 -14.90
C LEU A 324 -22.56 11.53 -15.75
N LYS A 325 -21.42 12.16 -15.39
CA LYS A 325 -20.87 13.30 -16.14
C LYS A 325 -20.50 12.88 -17.57
N GLN A 326 -19.88 11.71 -17.74
CA GLN A 326 -19.54 11.19 -19.07
C GLN A 326 -20.77 10.85 -19.93
N GLN A 327 -21.91 10.56 -19.30
CA GLN A 327 -23.20 10.41 -19.98
C GLN A 327 -23.91 11.75 -20.27
N GLY A 328 -23.32 12.89 -19.92
CA GLY A 328 -23.95 14.21 -20.05
C GLY A 328 -25.03 14.51 -18.99
N LYS A 329 -25.18 13.67 -17.96
CA LYS A 329 -26.15 13.83 -16.87
C LYS A 329 -25.60 14.76 -15.76
N SER A 330 -25.26 15.99 -16.15
CA SER A 330 -24.53 16.95 -15.29
C SER A 330 -25.26 17.29 -13.97
N ALA A 331 -26.59 17.36 -13.99
CA ALA A 331 -27.37 17.62 -12.78
C ALA A 331 -27.27 16.48 -11.75
N GLU A 332 -27.40 15.24 -12.22
CA GLU A 332 -27.27 14.03 -11.39
C GLU A 332 -25.83 13.85 -10.89
N ALA A 333 -24.83 14.12 -11.75
CA ALA A 333 -23.42 14.09 -11.37
C ALA A 333 -23.12 15.08 -10.24
N ARG A 334 -23.66 16.32 -10.34
CA ARG A 334 -23.52 17.33 -9.28
C ARG A 334 -24.18 16.89 -7.98
N GLN A 335 -25.38 16.29 -8.06
CA GLN A 335 -26.06 15.76 -6.87
C GLN A 335 -25.25 14.64 -6.21
N ALA A 336 -24.68 13.72 -6.98
CA ALA A 336 -23.82 12.66 -6.46
C ALA A 336 -22.57 13.23 -5.77
N LEU A 337 -21.92 14.25 -6.34
CA LEU A 337 -20.78 14.93 -5.71
C LEU A 337 -21.15 15.68 -4.42
N GLN A 338 -22.34 16.29 -4.35
CA GLN A 338 -22.82 16.91 -3.10
C GLN A 338 -23.02 15.88 -2.00
N GLN A 339 -23.55 14.71 -2.32
CA GLN A 339 -23.67 13.60 -1.38
C GLN A 339 -22.29 13.05 -0.99
N ALA A 340 -21.36 12.97 -1.95
CA ALA A 340 -19.98 12.56 -1.67
C ALA A 340 -19.30 13.54 -0.71
N LEU A 341 -19.54 14.85 -0.87
CA LEU A 341 -18.99 15.89 0.00
C LEU A 341 -19.49 15.73 1.44
N ALA A 342 -20.79 15.48 1.62
CA ALA A 342 -21.38 15.23 2.94
C ALA A 342 -20.75 13.98 3.60
N ALA A 343 -20.66 12.87 2.86
CA ALA A 343 -20.01 11.66 3.37
C ALA A 343 -18.53 11.89 3.70
N ALA A 344 -17.81 12.66 2.87
CA ALA A 344 -16.40 12.95 3.10
C ALA A 344 -16.16 13.76 4.39
N GLN A 345 -17.09 14.61 4.81
CA GLN A 345 -17.00 15.36 6.07
C GLN A 345 -17.03 14.44 7.30
N GLU A 346 -17.68 13.28 7.19
CA GLU A 346 -17.83 12.30 8.27
C GLU A 346 -16.64 11.32 8.36
N ILE A 347 -15.69 11.35 7.41
CA ILE A 347 -14.49 10.51 7.44
C ILE A 347 -13.70 10.81 8.72
N PRO A 348 -13.46 9.83 9.62
CA PRO A 348 -12.77 10.07 10.89
C PRO A 348 -11.32 10.52 10.70
N MET A 349 -10.58 9.80 9.83
CA MET A 349 -9.16 10.06 9.56
C MET A 349 -8.98 11.40 8.84
N ARG A 350 -8.25 12.32 9.48
CA ARG A 350 -8.08 13.71 9.02
C ARG A 350 -7.49 13.79 7.62
N GLN A 351 -6.37 13.12 7.37
CA GLN A 351 -5.70 13.17 6.07
C GLN A 351 -6.61 12.67 4.94
N SER A 352 -7.30 11.56 5.16
CA SER A 352 -8.27 11.01 4.20
C SER A 352 -9.45 11.94 3.96
N ARG A 353 -9.99 12.57 5.03
CA ARG A 353 -11.04 13.58 4.94
C ARG A 353 -10.59 14.76 4.08
N GLU A 354 -9.47 15.38 4.41
CA GLU A 354 -8.95 16.56 3.71
C GLU A 354 -8.69 16.27 2.22
N ASN A 355 -8.10 15.11 1.92
CA ASN A 355 -7.84 14.67 0.54
C ASN A 355 -9.14 14.48 -0.27
N ASN A 356 -10.16 13.85 0.32
CA ASN A 356 -11.45 13.67 -0.35
C ASN A 356 -12.18 15.00 -0.54
N LEU A 357 -12.23 15.85 0.49
CA LEU A 357 -12.85 17.17 0.39
C LEU A 357 -12.23 18.02 -0.72
N LYS A 358 -10.90 18.02 -0.83
CA LYS A 358 -10.18 18.71 -1.91
C LYS A 358 -10.60 18.19 -3.29
N LYS A 359 -10.53 16.87 -3.51
CA LYS A 359 -10.89 16.25 -4.80
C LYS A 359 -12.35 16.54 -5.20
N ILE A 360 -13.29 16.42 -4.27
CA ILE A 360 -14.72 16.62 -4.55
C ILE A 360 -15.02 18.09 -4.84
N LYS A 361 -14.42 19.04 -4.10
CA LYS A 361 -14.58 20.48 -4.37
C LYS A 361 -14.07 20.86 -5.76
N GLN A 362 -12.91 20.35 -6.15
CA GLN A 362 -12.36 20.54 -7.50
C GLN A 362 -13.33 20.00 -8.57
N ALA A 363 -13.91 18.81 -8.37
CA ALA A 363 -14.88 18.24 -9.30
C ALA A 363 -16.20 19.03 -9.39
N LEU A 364 -16.61 19.71 -8.30
CA LEU A 364 -17.79 20.59 -8.24
C LEU A 364 -17.57 21.97 -8.88
N GLY A 365 -16.33 22.29 -9.26
CA GLY A 365 -15.92 23.61 -9.77
C GLY A 365 -15.65 24.64 -8.68
N GLY A 366 -15.32 24.21 -7.45
CA GLY A 366 -14.88 25.10 -6.36
C GLY A 366 -13.36 25.25 -6.32
N GLU A 367 -12.89 26.47 -6.05
CA GLU A 367 -11.47 26.84 -5.84
C GLU A 367 -10.76 25.99 -4.78
#